data_AF-A0A7X8W7V6-F1
#
_entry.id   AF-A0A7X8W7V6-F1
#
_cell.length_a   1.000
_cell.length_b   1.000
_cell.length_c   1.000
_cell.angle_alpha   90.00
_cell.angle_beta   90.00
_cell.angle_gamma   90.00
#
_symmetry.space_group_name_H-M   'P 1'
#
loop_
_entity.id
_entity.type
_entity.pdbx_description
1 polymer ?
#
loop_
_entity_poly.entity_id
_entity_poly.type
_entity_poly.pdbx_seq_one_letter_code
_entity_poly.pdbx_strand_id
1 'polypeptide(L)'
;MKLICSKNLLNDAITMAQKAIATRSTLPILDGLLFEAESDELTITGYDLETGIECKIDTDVLRPGKIVVNARMIGDIVRKLPEDLVNIEVEENYVINITSGKAKFKINGIESKDFPKIPIVEEAEQLKVPQRVLKDMISQTIFAASNDENRPILNGIKVI
;
A
#
# COMPACT_ATOMS: atom_id res chain seq x y z
N MET A 1 0.30 -6.93 -16.63
CA MET A 1 -0.07 -7.56 -15.35
C MET A 1 -1.40 -8.32 -15.46
N LYS A 2 -1.51 -9.50 -14.87
CA LYS A 2 -2.74 -10.29 -14.68
C LYS A 2 -2.57 -11.20 -13.46
N LEU A 3 -3.50 -11.18 -12.51
CA LEU A 3 -3.43 -11.97 -11.29
C LEU A 3 -4.82 -12.35 -10.75
N ILE A 4 -4.86 -13.37 -9.90
CA ILE A 4 -6.04 -13.83 -9.15
C ILE A 4 -5.68 -13.93 -7.67
N CYS A 5 -6.41 -13.23 -6.81
CA CYS A 5 -6.16 -13.21 -5.37
C CYS A 5 -7.44 -13.30 -4.53
N SER A 6 -7.26 -13.58 -3.24
CA SER A 6 -8.32 -13.50 -2.24
C SER A 6 -8.71 -12.04 -1.97
N LYS A 7 -10.01 -11.75 -2.00
CA LYS A 7 -10.59 -10.45 -1.67
C LYS A 7 -10.17 -9.98 -0.28
N ASN A 8 -10.16 -10.87 0.71
CA ASN A 8 -9.83 -10.51 2.08
C ASN A 8 -8.37 -10.07 2.21
N LEU A 9 -7.43 -10.87 1.67
CA LEU A 9 -6.01 -10.52 1.65
C LEU A 9 -5.76 -9.21 0.90
N LEU A 10 -6.39 -9.05 -0.26
CA LEU A 10 -6.29 -7.84 -1.06
C LEU A 10 -6.81 -6.61 -0.31
N ASN A 11 -7.99 -6.73 0.33
CA ASN A 11 -8.60 -5.63 1.08
C ASN A 11 -7.74 -5.22 2.30
N ASP A 12 -7.19 -6.19 3.02
CA ASP A 12 -6.34 -5.94 4.18
C ASP A 12 -5.03 -5.26 3.78
N ALA A 13 -4.38 -5.76 2.72
CA ALA A 13 -3.15 -5.17 2.18
C ALA A 13 -3.37 -3.74 1.66
N ILE A 14 -4.45 -3.50 0.90
CA ILE A 14 -4.82 -2.15 0.45
C ILE A 14 -5.07 -1.23 1.65
N THR A 15 -5.82 -1.69 2.65
CA THR A 15 -6.16 -0.88 3.84
C THR A 15 -4.91 -0.52 4.66
N MET A 16 -3.93 -1.42 4.73
CA MET A 16 -2.65 -1.14 5.39
C MET A 16 -1.81 -0.16 4.59
N ALA A 17 -1.58 -0.42 3.30
CA ALA A 17 -0.76 0.43 2.45
C ALA A 17 -1.34 1.84 2.28
N GLN A 18 -2.67 1.99 2.25
CA GLN A 18 -3.36 3.28 2.23
C GLN A 18 -3.00 4.22 3.38
N LYS A 19 -2.54 3.69 4.52
CA LYS A 19 -2.16 4.52 5.68
C LYS A 19 -0.88 5.33 5.47
N ALA A 20 -0.06 4.94 4.49
CA ALA A 20 1.16 5.66 4.09
C ALA A 20 0.90 6.68 2.98
N ILE A 21 -0.36 6.92 2.61
CA ILE A 21 -0.72 7.92 1.60
C ILE A 21 -1.15 9.20 2.31
N ALA A 22 -0.49 10.30 1.96
CA ALA A 22 -0.85 11.62 2.45
C ALA A 22 -2.29 11.99 2.05
N THR A 23 -3.00 12.71 2.92
CA THR A 23 -4.37 13.18 2.61
C THR A 23 -4.39 14.20 1.47
N ARG A 24 -3.27 14.90 1.24
CA ARG A 24 -3.02 15.77 0.08
C ARG A 24 -1.55 15.64 -0.33
N SER A 25 -1.30 15.11 -1.51
CA SER A 25 0.04 15.09 -2.10
C SER A 25 0.23 16.23 -3.11
N THR A 26 1.46 16.75 -3.22
CA THR A 26 1.86 17.65 -4.31
C THR A 26 2.11 16.88 -5.61
N LEU A 27 2.37 15.57 -5.52
CA LEU A 27 2.59 14.66 -6.65
C LEU A 27 1.37 13.73 -6.80
N PRO A 28 0.54 13.89 -7.85
CA PRO A 28 -0.69 13.10 -8.02
C PRO A 28 -0.48 11.58 -8.07
N ILE A 29 0.69 11.11 -8.50
CA ILE A 29 1.00 9.67 -8.54
C ILE A 29 1.06 9.04 -7.13
N LEU A 30 1.34 9.84 -6.10
CA LEU A 30 1.38 9.40 -4.70
C LEU A 30 -0.01 9.31 -4.05
N ASP A 31 -1.05 9.81 -4.72
CA ASP A 31 -2.45 9.51 -4.33
C ASP A 31 -2.84 8.04 -4.67
N GLY A 32 -1.93 7.33 -5.34
CA GLY A 32 -2.08 5.95 -5.74
C GLY A 32 -1.27 4.96 -4.90
N LEU A 33 -1.67 3.70 -5.00
CA LEU A 33 -0.89 2.55 -4.55
C LEU A 33 -0.15 1.96 -5.74
N LEU A 34 1.13 1.65 -5.54
CA LEU A 34 1.90 0.86 -6.50
C LEU A 34 1.58 -0.62 -6.28
N PHE A 35 1.14 -1.29 -7.34
CA PHE A 35 0.89 -2.73 -7.39
C PHE A 35 1.99 -3.36 -8.22
N GLU A 36 2.69 -4.33 -7.65
CA GLU A 36 3.75 -5.08 -8.33
C GLU A 36 3.46 -6.57 -8.19
N ALA A 37 3.11 -7.22 -9.31
CA ALA A 37 2.87 -8.64 -9.35
C ALA A 37 4.06 -9.34 -10.00
N GLU A 38 4.70 -10.23 -9.26
CA GLU A 38 5.86 -10.99 -9.69
C GLU A 38 5.89 -12.36 -9.01
N SER A 39 6.22 -13.41 -9.77
CA SER A 39 6.21 -14.80 -9.29
C SER A 39 4.84 -15.21 -8.73
N ASP A 40 4.69 -15.41 -7.41
CA ASP A 40 3.44 -15.79 -6.75
C ASP A 40 3.01 -14.75 -5.68
N GLU A 41 3.54 -13.53 -5.78
CA GLU A 41 3.34 -12.46 -4.80
C GLU A 41 2.81 -11.18 -5.48
N LEU A 42 1.84 -10.55 -4.83
CA LEU A 42 1.46 -9.17 -5.11
C LEU A 42 2.01 -8.30 -3.98
N THR A 43 2.89 -7.39 -4.33
CA THR A 43 3.36 -6.33 -3.45
C THR A 43 2.52 -5.08 -3.70
N ILE A 44 1.95 -4.53 -2.62
CA ILE A 44 1.15 -3.30 -2.62
C ILE A 44 1.85 -2.26 -1.76
N THR A 45 2.16 -1.13 -2.36
CA THR A 45 3.01 -0.12 -1.75
C THR A 45 2.30 1.24 -1.74
N GLY A 46 2.17 1.82 -0.55
CA GLY A 46 1.80 3.22 -0.34
C GLY A 46 3.01 4.02 0.15
N TYR A 47 3.17 5.24 -0.35
CA TYR A 47 4.33 6.08 -0.04
C TYR A 47 3.98 7.56 -0.18
N ASP A 48 4.41 8.40 0.76
CA ASP A 48 4.23 9.86 0.73
C ASP A 48 5.54 10.65 0.72
N LEU A 49 6.67 9.98 0.43
CA LEU A 49 8.06 10.48 0.52
C LEU A 49 8.66 10.52 1.92
N GLU A 50 7.88 10.37 2.98
CA GLU A 50 8.36 10.32 4.37
C GLU A 50 8.10 8.96 5.01
N THR A 51 6.91 8.41 4.77
CA THR A 51 6.42 7.14 5.29
C THR A 51 6.04 6.22 4.13
N GLY A 52 6.60 5.01 4.12
CA GLY A 52 6.25 3.94 3.19
C GLY A 52 5.68 2.74 3.93
N ILE A 53 4.62 2.15 3.38
CA ILE A 53 4.11 0.84 3.82
C ILE A 53 4.05 -0.07 2.61
N GLU A 54 4.81 -1.17 2.69
CA GLU A 54 4.80 -2.27 1.73
C GLU A 54 4.06 -3.47 2.35
N CYS A 55 3.09 -4.01 1.61
CA CYS A 55 2.30 -5.17 2.00
C CYS A 55 2.40 -6.24 0.93
N LYS A 56 2.71 -7.46 1.35
CA LYS A 56 2.89 -8.61 0.46
C LYS A 56 1.81 -9.64 0.72
N ILE A 57 1.18 -10.11 -0.36
CA ILE A 57 0.17 -11.16 -0.29
C ILE A 57 0.43 -12.24 -1.33
N ASP A 58 0.19 -13.49 -0.95
CA ASP A 58 0.20 -14.62 -1.87
C ASP A 58 -0.93 -14.48 -2.90
N THR A 59 -0.62 -14.71 -4.17
CA THR A 59 -1.55 -14.59 -5.29
C THR A 59 -1.14 -15.49 -6.45
N ASP A 60 -2.09 -15.86 -7.31
CA ASP A 60 -1.78 -16.50 -8.59
C ASP A 60 -1.46 -15.44 -9.65
N VAL A 61 -0.17 -15.24 -9.99
CA VAL A 61 0.24 -14.28 -11.01
C VAL A 61 0.32 -14.97 -12.38
N LEU A 62 -0.68 -14.71 -13.21
CA LEU A 62 -0.73 -15.20 -14.59
C LEU A 62 0.17 -14.41 -15.53
N ARG A 63 0.37 -13.12 -15.26
CA ARG A 63 1.27 -12.25 -16.03
C ARG A 63 1.86 -11.19 -15.12
N PRO A 64 3.19 -11.13 -14.97
CA PRO A 64 3.82 -10.13 -14.12
C PRO A 64 3.58 -8.71 -14.65
N GLY A 65 3.85 -7.72 -13.80
CA GLY A 65 3.83 -6.32 -14.17
C GLY A 65 3.59 -5.39 -12.99
N LYS A 66 3.64 -4.10 -13.30
CA LYS A 66 3.55 -3.03 -12.31
C LYS A 66 2.57 -1.96 -12.78
N ILE A 67 1.80 -1.38 -11.86
CA ILE A 67 0.85 -0.32 -12.16
C ILE A 67 0.60 0.52 -10.89
N VAL A 68 0.34 1.81 -11.05
CA VAL A 68 -0.16 2.66 -9.96
C VAL A 68 -1.67 2.81 -10.08
N VAL A 69 -2.38 2.61 -8.98
CA VAL A 69 -3.85 2.65 -8.94
C VAL A 69 -4.31 3.65 -7.91
N ASN A 70 -5.29 4.51 -8.22
CA ASN A 70 -5.83 5.45 -7.24
C ASN A 70 -6.29 4.71 -5.98
N ALA A 71 -5.73 5.08 -4.84
CA ALA A 71 -5.86 4.29 -3.62
C ALA A 71 -7.29 4.26 -3.09
N ARG A 72 -7.98 5.41 -3.06
CA ARG A 72 -9.37 5.50 -2.61
C ARG A 72 -10.28 4.67 -3.51
N MET A 73 -10.12 4.81 -4.83
CA MET A 73 -10.96 4.12 -5.80
C MET A 73 -10.81 2.60 -5.70
N ILE A 74 -9.58 2.07 -5.65
CA ILE A 74 -9.37 0.62 -5.55
C ILE A 74 -9.87 0.07 -4.22
N GLY A 75 -9.66 0.79 -3.11
CA GLY A 75 -10.18 0.39 -1.79
C GLY A 75 -11.70 0.31 -1.75
N ASP A 76 -12.39 1.30 -2.35
CA ASP A 76 -13.86 1.31 -2.40
C ASP A 76 -14.41 0.22 -3.31
N ILE A 77 -13.74 -0.10 -4.42
CA ILE A 77 -14.11 -1.19 -5.32
C ILE A 77 -13.98 -2.54 -4.60
N VAL A 78 -12.79 -2.84 -4.07
CA VAL A 78 -12.48 -4.14 -3.46
C VAL A 78 -13.42 -4.43 -2.28
N ARG A 79 -13.72 -3.42 -1.45
CA ARG A 79 -14.68 -3.55 -0.34
C ARG A 79 -16.08 -3.98 -0.79
N LYS A 80 -16.50 -3.57 -1.99
CA LYS A 80 -17.84 -3.82 -2.56
C LYS A 80 -17.94 -5.08 -3.43
N LEU A 81 -16.84 -5.79 -3.66
CA LEU A 81 -16.87 -7.00 -4.50
C LEU A 81 -17.71 -8.10 -3.82
N PRO A 82 -18.51 -8.86 -4.59
CA PRO A 82 -19.44 -9.84 -4.01
C PRO A 82 -18.79 -11.18 -3.65
N GLU A 83 -17.75 -11.60 -4.36
CA GLU A 83 -17.14 -12.93 -4.20
C GLU A 83 -15.76 -12.85 -3.54
N ASP A 84 -15.28 -14.01 -3.07
CA ASP A 84 -13.99 -14.15 -2.38
C ASP A 84 -12.79 -14.08 -3.32
N LEU A 85 -12.96 -14.37 -4.61
CA LEU A 85 -11.89 -14.30 -5.60
C LEU A 85 -11.99 -13.02 -6.45
N VAL A 86 -10.85 -12.39 -6.66
CA VAL A 86 -10.70 -11.16 -7.44
C VAL A 86 -9.69 -11.39 -8.53
N ASN A 87 -10.09 -11.19 -9.79
CA ASN A 87 -9.19 -11.16 -10.93
C ASN A 87 -8.88 -9.71 -11.27
N ILE A 88 -7.60 -9.39 -11.38
CA ILE A 88 -7.12 -8.07 -11.81
C ILE A 88 -6.31 -8.25 -13.09
N GLU A 89 -6.68 -7.53 -14.14
CA GLU A 89 -6.00 -7.56 -15.43
C GLU A 89 -5.72 -6.15 -15.92
N VAL A 90 -4.46 -5.86 -16.24
CA VAL A 90 -4.03 -4.58 -16.80
C VAL A 90 -3.81 -4.74 -18.30
N GLU A 91 -4.54 -3.96 -19.09
CA GLU A 91 -4.40 -3.83 -20.55
C GLU A 91 -3.17 -2.96 -20.91
N GLU A 92 -2.76 -2.96 -22.18
CA GLU A 92 -1.57 -2.22 -22.65
C GLU A 92 -1.69 -0.69 -22.50
N ASN A 93 -2.92 -0.16 -22.51
CA ASN A 93 -3.24 1.24 -22.31
C ASN A 93 -3.42 1.63 -20.82
N TYR A 94 -2.92 0.80 -19.90
CA TYR A 94 -3.03 0.98 -18.45
C TYR A 94 -4.46 0.93 -17.88
N VAL A 95 -5.41 0.44 -18.67
CA VAL A 95 -6.76 0.16 -18.18
C VAL A 95 -6.74 -1.09 -17.31
N ILE A 96 -7.29 -0.98 -16.11
CA ILE A 96 -7.37 -2.06 -15.12
C ILE A 96 -8.81 -2.60 -15.10
N ASN A 97 -8.94 -3.88 -15.42
CA ASN A 97 -10.17 -4.64 -15.28
C ASN A 97 -10.14 -5.42 -13.97
N ILE A 98 -11.14 -5.19 -13.12
CA ILE A 98 -11.30 -5.89 -11.85
C ILE A 98 -12.60 -6.68 -11.93
N THR A 99 -12.52 -7.99 -11.77
CA THR A 99 -13.69 -8.87 -11.88
C THR A 99 -13.78 -9.84 -10.72
N SER A 100 -14.99 -10.00 -10.19
CA SER A 100 -15.31 -10.88 -9.06
C SER A 100 -16.74 -11.39 -9.26
N GLY A 101 -16.88 -12.67 -9.63
CA GLY A 101 -18.16 -13.24 -10.06
C GLY A 101 -18.78 -12.45 -11.22
N LYS A 102 -19.97 -11.88 -10.99
CA LYS A 102 -20.70 -11.05 -11.98
C LYS A 102 -20.28 -9.58 -11.98
N ALA A 103 -19.58 -9.13 -10.94
CA ALA A 103 -19.14 -7.73 -10.85
C ALA A 103 -17.94 -7.49 -11.74
N LYS A 104 -17.97 -6.39 -12.50
CA LYS A 104 -16.89 -5.94 -13.38
C LYS A 104 -16.70 -4.44 -13.21
N PHE A 105 -15.47 -4.03 -12.91
CA PHE A 105 -15.07 -2.63 -12.84
C PHE A 105 -13.95 -2.39 -13.83
N LYS A 106 -13.97 -1.22 -14.45
CA LYS A 106 -12.91 -0.75 -15.34
C LYS A 106 -12.46 0.61 -14.84
N ILE A 107 -11.17 0.73 -14.52
CA ILE A 107 -10.55 1.95 -14.01
C ILE A 107 -9.25 2.22 -14.76
N ASN A 108 -8.79 3.47 -14.76
CA ASN A 108 -7.51 3.82 -15.35
C ASN A 108 -6.42 3.76 -14.27
N GLY A 109 -5.36 3.03 -14.56
CA GLY A 109 -4.10 3.11 -13.82
C GLY A 109 -3.18 4.18 -14.39
N ILE A 110 -2.05 4.35 -13.72
CA ILE A 110 -0.93 5.19 -14.15
C ILE A 110 0.29 4.27 -14.27
N GLU A 111 1.12 4.52 -15.29
CA GLU A 111 2.38 3.80 -15.46
C GLU A 111 3.27 3.94 -14.21
N SER A 112 3.88 2.84 -13.76
CA SER A 112 4.65 2.81 -12.51
C SER A 112 6.03 3.49 -12.60
N LYS A 113 6.46 3.91 -13.79
CA LYS A 113 7.81 4.42 -14.04
C LYS A 113 8.15 5.68 -13.22
N ASP A 114 7.14 6.52 -12.97
CA ASP A 114 7.29 7.78 -12.25
C ASP A 114 7.01 7.62 -10.74
N PHE A 115 6.66 6.42 -10.28
CA PHE A 115 6.45 6.17 -8.85
C PHE A 115 7.80 6.18 -8.12
N PRO A 116 7.98 7.01 -7.08
CA PRO A 116 9.25 7.12 -6.38
C PRO A 116 9.68 5.79 -5.75
N LYS A 117 10.97 5.50 -5.81
CA LYS A 117 11.53 4.36 -5.10
C LYS A 117 11.49 4.60 -3.61
N ILE A 118 11.03 3.61 -2.85
CA ILE A 118 11.17 3.61 -1.40
C ILE A 118 12.65 3.38 -1.06
N PRO A 119 13.23 4.19 -0.15
CA PRO A 119 14.60 3.98 0.29
C PRO A 119 14.73 2.65 1.03
N ILE A 120 15.74 1.87 0.64
CA ILE A 120 16.11 0.64 1.34
C ILE A 120 17.09 1.03 2.44
N VAL A 121 16.83 0.59 3.67
CA VAL A 121 17.76 0.78 4.79
C VAL A 121 18.78 -0.36 4.75
N GLU A 122 19.96 -0.07 4.18
CA GLU A 122 21.10 -0.99 4.19
C GLU A 122 21.88 -0.81 5.52
N GLU A 123 22.24 -1.93 6.18
CA GLU A 123 23.12 -1.96 7.37
C GLU A 123 22.59 -1.30 8.67
N ALA A 124 21.32 -1.50 9.02
CA ALA A 124 20.80 -1.11 10.33
C ALA A 124 21.01 -2.18 11.41
N GLU A 125 21.28 -1.74 12.65
CA GLU A 125 21.13 -2.61 13.83
C GLU A 125 19.68 -3.10 13.92
N GLN A 126 19.49 -4.42 14.03
CA GLN A 126 18.16 -5.03 14.07
C GLN A 126 17.78 -5.40 15.51
N LEU A 127 16.60 -4.95 15.94
CA LEU A 127 15.99 -5.33 17.21
C LEU A 127 14.71 -6.13 16.96
N LYS A 128 14.58 -7.30 17.60
CA LYS A 128 13.33 -8.08 17.60
C LYS A 128 12.54 -7.80 18.86
N VAL A 129 11.30 -7.31 18.71
CA VAL A 129 10.41 -6.96 19.82
C VAL A 129 9.03 -7.59 19.58
N PRO A 130 8.35 -8.13 20.61
CA PRO A 130 6.97 -8.56 20.45
C PRO A 130 6.06 -7.41 20.01
N GLN A 131 5.19 -7.66 19.02
CA GLN A 131 4.28 -6.65 18.47
C GLN A 131 3.49 -5.90 19.55
N ARG A 132 2.97 -6.64 20.55
CA ARG A 132 2.23 -6.06 21.67
C ARG A 132 3.08 -5.09 22.48
N VAL A 133 4.33 -5.44 22.77
CA VAL A 133 5.24 -4.59 23.54
C VAL A 133 5.51 -3.29 22.78
N LEU A 134 5.82 -3.36 21.48
CA LEU A 134 6.04 -2.15 20.67
C LEU A 134 4.79 -1.25 20.63
N LYS A 135 3.62 -1.86 20.43
CA LYS A 135 2.33 -1.14 20.43
C LYS A 135 2.05 -0.46 21.77
N ASP A 136 2.28 -1.16 22.87
CA ASP A 136 2.05 -0.66 24.23
C ASP A 136 3.03 0.49 24.55
N MET A 137 4.31 0.36 24.18
CA MET A 137 5.32 1.42 24.32
C MET A 137 4.93 2.71 23.58
N ILE A 138 4.50 2.60 22.31
CA ILE A 138 4.04 3.75 21.51
C ILE A 138 2.80 4.38 22.17
N SER A 139 1.81 3.56 22.53
CA SER A 139 0.54 4.05 23.10
C SER A 139 0.75 4.80 24.42
N GLN A 140 1.72 4.38 25.23
CA GLN A 140 2.05 4.98 26.52
C GLN A 140 2.91 6.24 26.42
N THR A 141 3.42 6.60 25.24
CA THR A 141 4.38 7.72 25.09
C THR A 141 3.96 8.75 24.05
N ILE A 142 3.17 8.38 23.03
CA ILE A 142 2.82 9.27 21.91
C ILE A 142 2.12 10.56 22.34
N PHE A 143 1.33 10.53 23.40
CA PHE A 143 0.63 11.73 23.89
C PHE A 143 1.56 12.82 24.43
N ALA A 144 2.82 12.48 24.72
CA ALA A 144 3.84 13.42 25.21
C ALA A 144 4.67 14.03 24.08
N ALA A 145 4.50 13.59 22.82
CA ALA A 145 5.15 14.19 21.66
C ALA A 145 4.56 15.59 21.39
N SER A 146 5.42 16.52 21.00
CA SER A 146 5.03 17.88 20.64
C SER A 146 4.28 17.88 19.30
N ASN A 147 3.27 18.76 19.17
CA ASN A 147 2.64 19.10 17.89
C ASN A 147 3.16 20.44 17.34
N ASP A 148 4.15 21.06 17.99
CA ASP A 148 4.76 22.31 17.56
C ASP A 148 5.75 22.06 16.40
N GLU A 149 5.34 22.43 15.18
CA GLU A 149 6.17 22.32 13.98
C GLU A 149 7.47 23.15 14.05
N ASN A 150 7.57 24.15 14.95
CA ASN A 150 8.79 24.92 15.15
C ASN A 150 9.85 24.16 15.97
N ARG A 151 9.49 23.02 16.58
CA ARG A 151 10.39 22.19 17.41
C ARG A 151 10.37 20.73 16.94
N PRO A 152 10.77 20.44 15.68
CA PRO A 152 10.59 19.11 15.07
C PRO A 152 11.29 17.97 15.83
N ILE A 153 12.36 18.26 16.56
CA ILE A 153 13.05 17.28 17.42
C ILE A 153 12.17 16.71 18.54
N LEU A 154 11.09 17.40 18.91
CA LEU A 154 10.14 16.99 19.93
C LEU A 154 8.89 16.30 19.35
N ASN A 155 8.75 16.24 18.03
CA ASN A 155 7.55 15.73 17.34
C ASN A 155 7.60 14.21 17.12
N GLY A 156 8.65 13.54 17.60
CA GLY A 156 8.83 12.09 17.55
C GLY A 156 9.04 11.47 18.93
N ILE A 157 8.84 10.16 19.02
CA ILE A 157 9.20 9.38 20.21
C ILE A 157 10.64 8.91 20.03
N LYS A 158 11.52 9.23 21.00
CA LYS A 158 12.88 8.72 21.00
C LYS A 158 12.88 7.21 21.26
N VAL A 159 13.35 6.43 20.29
CA VAL A 159 13.56 4.99 20.40
C VAL A 159 15.06 4.74 20.44
N ILE A 160 15.58 4.60 21.67
CA ILE A 160 16.99 4.34 22.09
C ILE A 160 18.04 5.21 21.39
#